data_AF-A0A7S3ACZ5-F1
#
_entry.id   AF-A0A7S3ACZ5-F1
#
_cell.length_a   1.000
_cell.length_b   1.000
_cell.length_c   1.000
_cell.angle_alpha   90.00
_cell.angle_beta   90.00
_cell.angle_gamma   90.00
#
_symmetry.space_group_name_H-M   'P 1'
#
loop_
_entity.id
_entity.type
_entity.pdbx_description
1 polymer ?
#
loop_
_entity_poly.entity_id
_entity_poly.type
_entity_poly.pdbx_seq_one_letter_code
_entity_poly.pdbx_strand_id
1 'polypeptide(L)'
;MMRFVALAITLPLVAAGICNDKSESCGSWAAAGECVTNPDFMSITCPLSCGTCTFSCKDADESCGAWAQDGQCESNPAYMFKECPVSCGICTSECKDRKFQCEAWAIDNACNENPEFMSRECPVTCGVCKKTCVDLESDCPGWTHGGECQKNPGFMYKTCPKSCGVCEGSACADKNRTQCHIWADSGECMHNPLAVMKECPESCGVCTTGCMDHDEGCKGWAFAKLCSEQPAFMNRVCPASCGICSELDSKDEL
;
A
#
# COMPACT_ATOMS: atom_id res chain seq x y z
N MET A 1 -51.68 -1.36 -4.78
CA MET A 1 -50.35 -1.32 -4.14
C MET A 1 -49.31 -1.20 -5.26
N MET A 2 -48.74 -0.02 -5.48
CA MET A 2 -47.62 0.15 -6.40
C MET A 2 -46.71 1.21 -5.79
N ARG A 3 -45.58 0.83 -5.21
CA ARG A 3 -44.57 1.76 -4.71
C ARG A 3 -43.33 1.63 -5.58
N PHE A 4 -43.10 2.66 -6.38
CA PHE A 4 -41.82 2.95 -6.99
C PHE A 4 -40.81 3.26 -5.88
N VAL A 5 -39.63 2.64 -5.93
CA VAL A 5 -38.49 3.07 -5.11
C VAL A 5 -37.30 3.23 -6.05
N ALA A 6 -36.72 4.43 -6.00
CA ALA A 6 -35.62 4.90 -6.82
C ALA A 6 -34.34 4.09 -6.60
N LEU A 7 -33.62 3.77 -7.68
CA LEU A 7 -32.22 3.34 -7.59
C LEU A 7 -31.36 4.57 -7.31
N ALA A 8 -30.87 4.69 -6.07
CA ALA A 8 -29.73 5.52 -5.74
C ALA A 8 -28.46 4.80 -6.22
N ILE A 9 -27.76 5.40 -7.18
CA ILE A 9 -26.44 4.93 -7.63
C ILE A 9 -25.44 5.36 -6.56
N THR A 10 -24.98 4.41 -5.75
CA THR A 10 -23.85 4.61 -4.85
C THR A 10 -22.57 4.18 -5.56
N LEU A 11 -21.73 5.15 -5.92
CA LEU A 11 -20.34 4.93 -6.34
C LEU A 11 -19.58 4.16 -5.25
N PRO A 12 -18.76 3.14 -5.58
CA PRO A 12 -17.93 2.48 -4.59
C PRO A 12 -16.74 3.40 -4.23
N LEU A 13 -16.60 3.62 -2.93
CA LEU A 13 -15.41 4.17 -2.29
C LEU A 13 -14.21 3.27 -2.63
N VAL A 14 -13.18 3.84 -3.25
CA VAL A 14 -11.84 3.26 -3.23
C VAL A 14 -11.32 3.39 -1.79
N ALA A 15 -11.08 2.26 -1.13
CA ALA A 15 -10.51 2.22 0.21
C ALA A 15 -9.39 1.17 0.28
N ALA A 16 -8.19 1.68 0.59
CA ALA A 16 -7.14 1.14 1.45
C ALA A 16 -6.90 -0.39 1.49
N GLY A 17 -5.66 -0.84 1.20
CA GLY A 17 -5.02 -2.00 1.86
C GLY A 17 -5.81 -3.32 1.94
N ILE A 18 -6.60 -3.63 0.91
CA ILE A 18 -7.53 -4.77 0.90
C ILE A 18 -7.27 -5.61 -0.35
N CYS A 19 -7.16 -6.93 -0.19
CA CYS A 19 -7.16 -7.83 -1.33
C CYS A 19 -8.54 -7.81 -2.02
N ASN A 20 -8.56 -7.46 -3.31
CA ASN A 20 -9.76 -7.24 -4.11
C ASN A 20 -9.65 -7.87 -5.49
N ASP A 21 -10.80 -8.09 -6.12
CA ASP A 21 -10.90 -8.51 -7.51
C ASP A 21 -10.55 -7.37 -8.47
N LYS A 22 -9.80 -7.69 -9.53
CA LYS A 22 -9.35 -6.74 -10.56
C LYS A 22 -10.34 -6.64 -11.73
N SER A 23 -11.44 -7.38 -11.71
CA SER A 23 -12.47 -7.35 -12.74
C SER A 23 -13.85 -7.45 -12.13
N GLU A 24 -14.78 -6.62 -12.60
CA GLU A 24 -16.21 -6.72 -12.24
C GLU A 24 -16.81 -8.07 -12.65
N SER A 25 -16.19 -8.75 -13.62
CA SER A 25 -16.59 -10.09 -14.05
C SER A 25 -16.06 -11.20 -13.15
N CYS A 26 -15.25 -10.90 -12.13
CA CYS A 26 -14.71 -11.93 -11.24
C CYS A 26 -15.79 -12.75 -10.54
N GLY A 27 -16.91 -12.13 -10.14
CA GLY A 27 -18.03 -12.86 -9.58
C GLY A 27 -18.70 -13.81 -10.57
N SER A 28 -18.80 -13.41 -11.84
CA SER A 28 -19.41 -14.25 -12.89
C SER A 28 -18.46 -15.35 -13.37
N TRP A 29 -17.17 -15.07 -13.48
CA TRP A 29 -16.12 -16.06 -13.79
C TRP A 29 -15.95 -17.07 -12.65
N ALA A 30 -15.95 -16.62 -11.39
CA ALA A 30 -15.92 -17.51 -10.24
C ALA A 30 -17.16 -18.42 -10.19
N ALA A 31 -18.36 -17.86 -10.42
CA ALA A 31 -19.59 -18.64 -10.53
C ALA A 31 -19.60 -19.62 -11.72
N ALA A 32 -18.90 -19.28 -12.80
CA ALA A 32 -18.69 -20.17 -13.95
C ALA A 32 -17.62 -21.26 -13.70
N GLY A 33 -16.97 -21.27 -12.54
CA GLY A 33 -15.96 -22.27 -12.17
C GLY A 33 -14.55 -21.97 -12.66
N GLU A 34 -14.29 -20.74 -13.11
CA GLU A 34 -12.96 -20.33 -13.61
C GLU A 34 -11.88 -20.42 -12.52
N CYS A 35 -12.26 -20.29 -11.24
CA CYS A 35 -11.33 -20.46 -10.11
C CYS A 35 -10.69 -21.86 -10.07
N VAL A 36 -11.34 -22.86 -10.67
CA VAL A 36 -10.82 -24.24 -10.78
C VAL A 36 -10.25 -24.49 -12.16
N THR A 37 -10.87 -23.92 -13.20
CA THR A 37 -10.54 -24.19 -14.61
C THR A 37 -9.35 -23.37 -15.10
N ASN A 38 -9.15 -22.17 -14.56
CA ASN A 38 -8.06 -21.25 -14.86
C ASN A 38 -7.49 -20.61 -13.59
N PRO A 39 -6.95 -21.43 -12.67
CA PRO A 39 -6.61 -21.00 -11.31
C PRO A 39 -5.47 -19.97 -11.28
N ASP A 40 -4.49 -20.05 -12.18
CA ASP A 40 -3.37 -19.11 -12.20
C ASP A 40 -3.81 -17.70 -12.62
N PHE A 41 -4.67 -17.61 -13.64
CA PHE A 41 -5.24 -16.33 -14.05
C PHE A 41 -6.19 -15.76 -13.00
N MET A 42 -7.05 -16.62 -12.44
CA MET A 42 -8.08 -16.19 -11.50
C MET A 42 -7.51 -15.87 -10.12
N SER A 43 -6.43 -16.52 -9.68
CA SER A 43 -5.74 -16.16 -8.43
C SER A 43 -5.03 -14.81 -8.49
N ILE A 44 -4.68 -14.34 -9.69
CA ILE A 44 -4.05 -13.02 -9.89
C ILE A 44 -5.10 -11.95 -10.18
N THR A 45 -6.14 -12.30 -10.95
CA THR A 45 -7.14 -11.35 -11.48
C THR A 45 -8.36 -11.25 -10.57
N CYS A 46 -8.76 -12.36 -9.95
CA CYS A 46 -9.97 -12.49 -9.14
C CYS A 46 -9.69 -13.14 -7.77
N PRO A 47 -8.66 -12.68 -7.04
CA PRO A 47 -8.21 -13.35 -5.82
C PRO A 47 -9.29 -13.35 -4.73
N LEU A 48 -10.20 -12.36 -4.70
CA LEU A 48 -11.26 -12.27 -3.70
C LEU A 48 -12.45 -13.18 -4.08
N SER A 49 -12.93 -13.09 -5.32
CA SER A 49 -14.04 -13.93 -5.83
C SER A 49 -13.70 -15.41 -5.82
N CYS A 50 -12.42 -15.77 -6.01
CA CYS A 50 -11.96 -17.16 -5.93
C CYS A 50 -11.58 -17.61 -4.52
N GLY A 51 -11.70 -16.74 -3.51
CA GLY A 51 -11.30 -17.05 -2.14
C GLY A 51 -9.81 -17.36 -2.00
N THR A 52 -9.01 -16.91 -2.97
CA THR A 52 -7.54 -16.95 -2.92
C THR A 52 -7.04 -16.00 -1.85
N CYS A 53 -7.77 -14.94 -1.51
CA CYS A 53 -7.46 -14.09 -0.37
C CYS A 53 -8.76 -13.65 0.32
N THR A 54 -8.61 -12.90 1.41
CA THR A 54 -9.75 -12.27 2.10
C THR A 54 -9.49 -10.78 2.25
N PHE A 55 -10.48 -10.02 2.69
CA PHE A 55 -10.31 -8.62 3.11
C PHE A 55 -9.26 -8.44 4.22
N SER A 56 -8.82 -9.53 4.88
CA SER A 56 -7.71 -9.53 5.82
C SER A 56 -6.39 -9.70 5.06
N CYS A 57 -5.65 -8.59 4.91
CA CYS A 57 -4.31 -8.57 4.35
C CYS A 57 -3.28 -8.83 5.46
N LYS A 58 -2.99 -10.10 5.71
CA LYS A 58 -1.97 -10.54 6.64
C LYS A 58 -1.40 -11.87 6.18
N ASP A 59 -0.15 -12.11 6.52
CA ASP A 59 0.40 -13.46 6.44
C ASP A 59 -0.20 -14.33 7.55
N ALA A 60 -0.46 -15.59 7.21
CA ALA A 60 -1.07 -16.59 8.06
C ALA A 60 -0.04 -17.46 8.78
N ASP A 61 1.22 -17.44 8.33
CA ASP A 61 2.34 -18.21 8.89
C ASP A 61 3.56 -17.31 9.12
N GLU A 62 4.28 -17.55 10.21
CA GLU A 62 5.54 -16.84 10.54
C GLU A 62 6.65 -17.09 9.50
N SER A 63 6.57 -18.22 8.80
CA SER A 63 7.52 -18.62 7.77
C SER A 63 7.29 -17.94 6.42
N CYS A 64 6.21 -17.16 6.27
CA CYS A 64 5.84 -16.52 5.01
C CYS A 64 6.96 -15.66 4.41
N GLY A 65 7.71 -14.93 5.24
CA GLY A 65 8.86 -14.14 4.78
C GLY A 65 9.98 -15.02 4.23
N ALA A 66 10.29 -16.14 4.89
CA ALA A 66 11.32 -17.07 4.44
C ALA A 66 10.90 -17.79 3.14
N TRP A 67 9.66 -18.23 3.06
CA TRP A 67 9.11 -18.87 1.85
C TRP A 67 9.07 -17.92 0.66
N ALA A 68 8.72 -16.65 0.88
CA ALA A 68 8.80 -15.63 -0.16
C ALA A 68 10.24 -15.41 -0.64
N GLN A 69 11.21 -15.35 0.28
CA GLN A 69 12.64 -15.26 -0.05
C GLN A 69 13.14 -16.48 -0.84
N ASP A 70 12.60 -17.66 -0.56
CA ASP A 70 12.89 -18.91 -1.28
C ASP A 70 12.16 -19.02 -2.64
N GLY A 71 11.44 -17.97 -3.08
CA GLY A 71 10.77 -17.92 -4.38
C GLY A 71 9.46 -18.71 -4.45
N GLN A 72 8.82 -18.95 -3.30
CA GLN A 72 7.53 -19.64 -3.27
C GLN A 72 6.40 -18.78 -3.86
N CYS A 73 6.54 -17.45 -3.89
CA CYS A 73 5.53 -16.58 -4.49
C CYS A 73 5.35 -16.84 -5.99
N GLU A 74 6.41 -17.26 -6.68
CA GLU A 74 6.39 -17.63 -8.10
C GLU A 74 6.20 -19.14 -8.30
N SER A 75 6.75 -19.96 -7.39
CA SER A 75 6.74 -21.42 -7.51
C SER A 75 5.46 -22.07 -6.96
N ASN A 76 4.78 -21.40 -6.04
CA ASN A 76 3.56 -21.85 -5.38
C ASN A 76 2.57 -20.67 -5.14
N PRO A 77 2.20 -19.94 -6.21
CA PRO A 77 1.48 -18.67 -6.11
C PRO A 77 0.11 -18.81 -5.44
N ALA A 78 -0.67 -19.86 -5.76
CA ALA A 78 -2.00 -20.02 -5.21
C ALA A 78 -2.01 -20.21 -3.68
N TYR A 79 -1.03 -20.95 -3.15
CA TYR A 79 -0.87 -21.12 -1.71
C TYR A 79 -0.31 -19.86 -1.07
N MET A 80 0.76 -19.32 -1.65
CA MET A 80 1.45 -18.18 -1.09
C MET A 80 0.63 -16.89 -1.14
N PHE A 81 -0.19 -16.68 -2.16
CA PHE A 81 -1.07 -15.50 -2.20
C PHE A 81 -2.23 -15.61 -1.21
N LYS A 82 -2.56 -16.82 -0.78
CA LYS A 82 -3.60 -17.07 0.20
C LYS A 82 -3.10 -16.99 1.62
N GLU A 83 -2.00 -17.68 1.88
CA GLU A 83 -1.45 -17.80 3.22
C GLU A 83 -0.40 -16.73 3.49
N CYS A 84 0.23 -16.15 2.47
CA CYS A 84 1.31 -15.17 2.60
C CYS A 84 1.13 -13.92 1.69
N PRO A 85 -0.06 -13.30 1.63
CA PRO A 85 -0.34 -12.21 0.70
C PRO A 85 0.54 -10.97 0.92
N VAL A 86 1.03 -10.74 2.13
CA VAL A 86 1.92 -9.61 2.44
C VAL A 86 3.34 -9.94 2.02
N SER A 87 3.88 -11.10 2.42
CA SER A 87 5.22 -11.52 2.02
C SER A 87 5.39 -11.71 0.51
N CYS A 88 4.31 -12.04 -0.21
CA CYS A 88 4.31 -12.08 -1.68
C CYS A 88 3.94 -10.77 -2.37
N GLY A 89 3.79 -9.68 -1.61
CA GLY A 89 3.51 -8.36 -2.16
C GLY A 89 2.15 -8.24 -2.88
N ILE A 90 1.22 -9.15 -2.59
CA ILE A 90 -0.15 -9.13 -3.11
C ILE A 90 -0.95 -8.00 -2.45
N CYS A 91 -0.62 -7.65 -1.21
CA CYS A 91 -1.18 -6.50 -0.52
C CYS A 91 -0.22 -5.98 0.57
N THR A 92 -0.49 -4.79 1.10
CA THR A 92 0.29 -4.15 2.18
C THR A 92 -0.63 -3.74 3.32
N SER A 93 -0.22 -3.99 4.55
CA SER A 93 -0.95 -3.60 5.75
C SER A 93 -0.88 -2.11 6.06
N GLU A 94 -1.88 -1.60 6.79
CA GLU A 94 -1.98 -0.17 7.14
C GLU A 94 -0.76 0.30 7.93
N CYS A 95 0.12 1.06 7.27
CA CYS A 95 1.28 1.59 7.96
C CYS A 95 0.97 2.88 8.73
N LYS A 96 0.78 2.73 10.04
CA LYS A 96 0.48 3.80 10.99
C LYS A 96 1.18 3.55 12.33
N ASP A 97 1.45 4.63 13.05
CA ASP A 97 1.90 4.53 14.44
C ASP A 97 0.79 3.95 15.32
N ARG A 98 1.15 2.98 16.15
CA ARG A 98 0.24 2.22 17.02
C ARG A 98 0.19 2.80 18.44
N LYS A 99 1.23 3.54 18.85
CA LYS A 99 1.32 4.16 20.18
C LYS A 99 1.26 5.67 20.07
N PHE A 100 0.51 6.31 20.97
CA PHE A 100 0.44 7.77 20.98
C PHE A 100 1.76 8.42 21.42
N GLN A 101 2.61 7.67 22.14
CA GLN A 101 3.93 8.14 22.61
C GLN A 101 5.02 8.07 21.55
N CYS A 102 4.74 7.62 20.32
CA CYS A 102 5.76 7.42 19.31
C CYS A 102 6.64 8.66 19.10
N GLU A 103 6.06 9.85 19.05
CA GLU A 103 6.80 11.12 18.93
C GLU A 103 7.73 11.36 20.12
N ALA A 104 7.23 11.18 21.35
CA ALA A 104 8.03 11.36 22.56
C ALA A 104 9.19 10.36 22.64
N TRP A 105 8.92 9.08 22.36
CA TRP A 105 9.95 8.05 22.35
C TRP A 105 11.00 8.29 21.25
N ALA A 106 10.57 8.77 20.07
CA ALA A 106 11.51 9.12 19.01
C ALA A 106 12.42 10.30 19.39
N ILE A 107 11.89 11.31 20.10
CA ILE A 107 12.68 12.40 20.68
C ILE A 107 13.72 11.85 21.67
N ASP A 108 13.32 10.87 22.48
CA ASP A 108 14.19 10.14 23.41
C ASP A 108 15.06 9.07 22.72
N ASN A 109 15.30 9.19 21.41
CA ASN A 109 16.20 8.35 20.63
C ASN A 109 15.79 6.86 20.53
N ALA A 110 14.55 6.50 20.88
CA ALA A 110 14.10 5.11 20.90
C ALA A 110 14.15 4.44 19.51
N CYS A 111 14.01 5.18 18.41
CA CYS A 111 14.16 4.62 17.06
C CYS A 111 15.58 4.06 16.79
N ASN A 112 16.58 4.47 17.57
CA ASN A 112 17.95 3.97 17.49
C ASN A 112 18.26 2.95 18.59
N GLU A 113 17.79 3.21 19.82
CA GLU A 113 18.11 2.37 20.99
C GLU A 113 17.23 1.13 21.09
N ASN A 114 16.02 1.19 20.53
CA ASN A 114 15.07 0.08 20.49
C ASN A 114 14.40 -0.02 19.10
N PRO A 115 15.21 -0.26 18.05
CA PRO A 115 14.75 -0.13 16.68
C PRO A 115 13.73 -1.17 16.28
N GLU A 116 13.76 -2.39 16.82
CA GLU A 116 12.78 -3.44 16.50
C GLU A 116 11.39 -3.08 17.03
N PHE A 117 11.28 -2.77 18.33
CA PHE A 117 10.01 -2.34 18.95
C PHE A 117 9.46 -1.10 18.26
N MET A 118 10.30 -0.08 18.08
CA MET A 118 9.86 1.17 17.49
C MET A 118 9.51 1.02 16.01
N SER A 119 10.15 0.10 15.28
CA SER A 119 9.76 -0.18 13.90
C SER A 119 8.40 -0.84 13.80
N ARG A 120 7.99 -1.66 14.79
CA ARG A 120 6.68 -2.32 14.80
C ARG A 120 5.56 -1.44 15.34
N GLU A 121 5.84 -0.70 16.41
CA GLU A 121 4.86 0.11 17.13
C GLU A 121 4.78 1.54 16.63
N CYS A 122 5.86 2.07 16.06
CA CYS A 122 6.01 3.45 15.60
C CYS A 122 6.63 3.54 14.18
N PRO A 123 6.16 2.74 13.20
CA PRO A 123 6.78 2.66 11.89
C PRO A 123 6.80 3.99 11.12
N VAL A 124 5.79 4.84 11.30
CA VAL A 124 5.73 6.13 10.60
C VAL A 124 6.68 7.11 11.27
N THR A 125 6.59 7.25 12.59
CA THR A 125 7.47 8.17 13.34
C THR A 125 8.95 7.82 13.15
N CYS A 126 9.30 6.54 13.15
CA CYS A 126 10.69 6.12 12.93
C CYS A 126 11.10 6.08 11.46
N GLY A 127 10.20 6.38 10.53
CA GLY A 127 10.49 6.46 9.10
C GLY A 127 10.70 5.12 8.41
N VAL A 128 10.31 4.01 9.07
CA VAL A 128 10.14 2.69 8.44
C VAL A 128 9.15 2.84 7.28
N CYS A 129 8.02 3.48 7.56
CA CYS A 129 7.05 3.86 6.56
C CYS A 129 7.16 5.32 6.22
N LYS A 130 7.06 5.61 4.93
CA LYS A 130 7.10 6.97 4.41
C LYS A 130 5.92 7.21 3.49
N LYS A 131 5.59 8.50 3.35
CA LYS A 131 4.70 8.96 2.30
C LYS A 131 5.39 8.74 0.97
N THR A 132 4.73 7.98 0.13
CA THR A 132 5.21 7.59 -1.19
C THR A 132 4.21 8.01 -2.24
N CYS A 133 4.72 8.10 -3.45
CA CYS A 133 3.93 8.43 -4.61
C CYS A 133 4.08 7.32 -5.64
N VAL A 134 3.12 6.40 -5.63
CA VAL A 134 3.10 5.24 -6.51
C VAL A 134 1.73 5.15 -7.17
N ASP A 135 1.71 4.58 -8.37
CA ASP A 135 0.46 4.19 -9.00
C ASP A 135 -0.10 2.99 -8.26
N LEU A 136 -1.41 3.03 -7.98
CA LEU A 136 -2.12 1.98 -7.26
C LEU A 136 -2.70 0.93 -8.21
N GLU A 137 -2.77 1.25 -9.50
CA GLU A 137 -3.36 0.41 -10.53
C GLU A 137 -2.37 0.13 -11.66
N SER A 138 -2.36 -1.11 -12.16
CA SER A 138 -1.50 -1.51 -13.28
C SER A 138 -1.87 -0.82 -14.59
N ASP A 139 -3.13 -0.38 -14.74
CA ASP A 139 -3.66 0.24 -15.95
C ASP A 139 -3.38 1.75 -16.04
N CYS A 140 -2.74 2.34 -15.04
CA CYS A 140 -2.39 3.76 -15.01
C CYS A 140 -1.67 4.28 -16.28
N PRO A 141 -0.75 3.53 -16.93
CA PRO A 141 -0.18 3.94 -18.21
C PRO A 141 -1.22 4.04 -19.34
N GLY A 142 -2.18 3.11 -19.37
CA GLY A 142 -3.26 3.09 -20.35
C GLY A 142 -4.24 4.25 -20.17
N TRP A 143 -4.69 4.49 -18.94
CA TRP A 143 -5.57 5.63 -18.62
C TRP A 143 -4.87 6.97 -18.87
N THR A 144 -3.58 7.07 -18.53
CA THR A 144 -2.77 8.25 -18.85
C THR A 144 -2.70 8.48 -20.36
N HIS A 145 -2.46 7.44 -21.16
CA HIS A 145 -2.49 7.55 -22.64
C HIS A 145 -3.87 7.96 -23.16
N GLY A 146 -4.96 7.50 -22.52
CA GLY A 146 -6.34 7.91 -22.80
C GLY A 146 -6.67 9.36 -22.41
N GLY A 147 -5.73 10.07 -21.78
CA GLY A 147 -5.89 11.46 -21.34
C GLY A 147 -6.69 11.61 -20.04
N GLU A 148 -6.83 10.54 -19.25
CA GLU A 148 -7.64 10.53 -18.04
C GLU A 148 -7.11 11.49 -16.97
N CYS A 149 -5.80 11.74 -16.93
CA CYS A 149 -5.22 12.72 -15.99
C CYS A 149 -5.84 14.12 -16.13
N GLN A 150 -6.33 14.49 -17.32
CA GLN A 150 -6.98 15.78 -17.56
C GLN A 150 -8.51 15.71 -17.46
N LYS A 151 -9.10 14.58 -17.87
CA LYS A 151 -10.55 14.37 -17.85
C LYS A 151 -11.09 14.09 -16.45
N ASN A 152 -10.36 13.27 -15.69
CA ASN A 152 -10.73 12.76 -14.37
C ASN A 152 -9.60 12.97 -13.34
N PRO A 153 -9.10 14.21 -13.17
CA PRO A 153 -7.89 14.52 -12.41
C PRO A 153 -7.96 14.12 -10.94
N GLY A 154 -9.10 14.33 -10.26
CA GLY A 154 -9.22 14.00 -8.84
C GLY A 154 -9.11 12.50 -8.55
N PHE A 155 -9.65 11.67 -9.44
CA PHE A 155 -9.48 10.21 -9.39
C PHE A 155 -8.06 9.84 -9.79
N MET A 156 -7.63 10.27 -10.98
CA MET A 156 -6.35 9.87 -11.55
C MET A 156 -5.15 10.31 -10.70
N TYR A 157 -5.22 11.44 -10.02
CA TYR A 157 -4.13 11.86 -9.14
C TYR A 157 -4.11 11.10 -7.82
N LYS A 158 -5.22 10.51 -7.36
CA LYS A 158 -5.20 9.64 -6.17
C LYS A 158 -4.83 8.20 -6.52
N THR A 159 -5.21 7.74 -7.71
CA THR A 159 -5.02 6.35 -8.15
C THR A 159 -3.73 6.15 -8.94
N CYS A 160 -3.38 7.13 -9.79
CA CYS A 160 -2.27 7.08 -10.74
C CYS A 160 -1.35 8.32 -10.66
N PRO A 161 -0.94 8.77 -9.47
CA PRO A 161 -0.19 10.02 -9.34
C PRO A 161 1.16 10.00 -10.05
N LYS A 162 1.85 8.86 -10.07
CA LYS A 162 3.16 8.76 -10.72
C LYS A 162 3.00 8.83 -12.24
N SER A 163 2.08 8.05 -12.81
CA SER A 163 1.80 8.07 -14.25
C SER A 163 1.29 9.44 -14.73
N CYS A 164 0.49 10.14 -13.92
CA CYS A 164 0.04 11.49 -14.24
C CYS A 164 1.10 12.58 -13.98
N GLY A 165 2.29 12.21 -13.53
CA GLY A 165 3.39 13.15 -13.24
C GLY A 165 3.05 14.12 -12.12
N VAL A 166 2.29 13.68 -11.12
CA VAL A 166 2.07 14.42 -9.87
C VAL A 166 3.35 14.44 -9.05
N CYS A 167 4.11 13.34 -9.06
CA CYS A 167 5.36 13.20 -8.32
C CYS A 167 6.51 12.81 -9.23
N GLU A 168 7.72 13.22 -8.82
CA GLU A 168 8.98 12.80 -9.43
C GLU A 168 9.68 11.82 -8.47
N GLY A 169 9.89 10.58 -8.90
CA GLY A 169 10.43 9.52 -8.05
C GLY A 169 9.42 8.96 -7.06
N SER A 170 9.88 8.53 -5.88
CA SER A 170 9.03 7.97 -4.81
C SER A 170 8.62 8.99 -3.75
N ALA A 171 9.22 10.18 -3.73
CA ALA A 171 8.95 11.20 -2.73
C ALA A 171 7.59 11.86 -2.96
N CYS A 172 6.76 11.88 -1.91
CA CYS A 172 5.44 12.50 -1.94
C CYS A 172 5.31 13.54 -0.84
N ALA A 173 5.35 14.82 -1.21
CA ALA A 173 5.32 15.94 -0.27
C ALA A 173 4.66 17.16 -0.90
N ASP A 174 4.03 17.98 -0.06
CA ASP A 174 3.54 19.30 -0.45
C ASP A 174 4.69 20.24 -0.81
N LYS A 175 4.55 21.00 -1.90
CA LYS A 175 5.56 22.02 -2.24
C LYS A 175 5.57 23.19 -1.25
N ASN A 176 4.40 23.54 -0.72
CA ASN A 176 4.26 24.55 0.34
C ASN A 176 3.23 24.07 1.37
N ARG A 177 3.73 23.47 2.46
CA ARG A 177 2.91 22.87 3.52
C ARG A 177 1.82 23.81 4.06
N THR A 178 2.14 25.08 4.32
CA THR A 178 1.16 26.02 4.88
C THR A 178 0.05 26.35 3.89
N GLN A 179 0.41 26.61 2.64
CA GLN A 179 -0.56 26.90 1.59
C GLN A 179 -1.43 25.68 1.28
N CYS A 180 -0.81 24.51 1.23
CA CYS A 180 -1.49 23.25 0.97
C CYS A 180 -2.48 22.88 2.07
N HIS A 181 -2.14 23.14 3.34
CA HIS A 181 -3.09 22.99 4.45
C HIS A 181 -4.31 23.90 4.30
N ILE A 182 -4.10 25.19 3.96
CA ILE A 182 -5.21 26.15 3.75
C ILE A 182 -6.10 25.72 2.58
N TRP A 183 -5.49 25.27 1.47
CA TRP A 183 -6.22 24.78 0.31
C TRP A 183 -6.98 23.48 0.58
N ALA A 184 -6.40 22.55 1.32
CA ALA A 184 -7.10 21.34 1.74
C ALA A 184 -8.31 21.66 2.62
N ASP A 185 -8.15 22.53 3.63
CA ASP A 185 -9.24 22.94 4.53
C ASP A 185 -10.38 23.68 3.80
N SER A 186 -10.05 24.42 2.74
CA SER A 186 -11.04 25.11 1.90
C SER A 186 -11.69 24.21 0.83
N GLY A 187 -11.31 22.93 0.75
CA GLY A 187 -11.88 21.97 -0.20
C GLY A 187 -11.35 22.11 -1.62
N GLU A 188 -10.25 22.86 -1.82
CA GLU A 188 -9.66 23.12 -3.13
C GLU A 188 -9.14 21.84 -3.82
N CYS A 189 -8.81 20.80 -3.04
CA CYS A 189 -8.48 19.49 -3.59
C CYS A 189 -9.62 18.90 -4.44
N MET A 190 -10.88 19.16 -4.10
CA MET A 190 -12.04 18.66 -4.86
C MET A 190 -12.53 19.65 -5.90
N HIS A 191 -12.44 20.96 -5.62
CA HIS A 191 -12.89 22.00 -6.54
C HIS A 191 -11.89 22.24 -7.68
N ASN A 192 -10.59 22.18 -7.40
CA ASN A 192 -9.50 22.49 -8.33
C ASN A 192 -8.40 21.40 -8.34
N PRO A 193 -8.77 20.12 -8.55
CA PRO A 193 -7.83 18.99 -8.42
C PRO A 193 -6.61 19.11 -9.34
N LEU A 194 -6.78 19.54 -10.60
CA LEU A 194 -5.67 19.68 -11.55
C LEU A 194 -4.55 20.59 -11.05
N ALA A 195 -4.93 21.72 -10.44
CA ALA A 195 -3.99 22.73 -9.98
C ALA A 195 -3.45 22.40 -8.58
N VAL A 196 -4.30 21.90 -7.69
CA VAL A 196 -3.99 21.83 -6.26
C VAL A 196 -3.31 20.51 -5.92
N MET A 197 -3.84 19.38 -6.37
CA MET A 197 -3.31 18.05 -6.00
C MET A 197 -1.90 17.78 -6.55
N LYS A 198 -1.47 18.47 -7.63
CA LYS A 198 -0.10 18.39 -8.14
C LYS A 198 0.91 19.20 -7.32
N GLU A 199 0.45 20.27 -6.66
CA GLU A 199 1.27 21.10 -5.78
C GLU A 199 1.22 20.60 -4.32
N CYS A 200 0.11 19.97 -3.96
CA CYS A 200 -0.25 19.58 -2.59
C CYS A 200 -0.66 18.10 -2.49
N PRO A 201 0.16 17.16 -2.99
CA PRO A 201 -0.22 15.75 -3.01
C PRO A 201 -0.37 15.16 -1.59
N GLU A 202 0.32 15.71 -0.60
CA GLU A 202 0.23 15.21 0.77
C GLU A 202 -1.04 15.70 1.44
N SER A 203 -1.28 17.01 1.45
CA SER A 203 -2.48 17.59 2.07
C SER A 203 -3.77 17.15 1.37
N CYS A 204 -3.73 16.87 0.07
CA CYS A 204 -4.91 16.39 -0.67
C CYS A 204 -5.12 14.87 -0.62
N GLY A 205 -4.28 14.13 0.12
CA GLY A 205 -4.39 12.67 0.25
C GLY A 205 -4.13 11.93 -1.07
N VAL A 206 -3.26 12.46 -1.91
CA VAL A 206 -2.70 11.76 -3.08
C VAL A 206 -1.61 10.79 -2.64
N CYS A 207 -0.79 11.19 -1.66
CA CYS A 207 0.27 10.33 -1.14
C CYS A 207 -0.29 9.10 -0.43
N THR A 208 0.38 7.96 -0.63
CA THR A 208 0.12 6.73 0.13
C THR A 208 1.25 6.47 1.11
N THR A 209 0.91 6.10 2.34
CA THR A 209 1.91 5.67 3.33
C THR A 209 2.14 4.18 3.17
N GLY A 210 3.38 3.78 2.89
CA GLY A 210 3.75 2.38 2.67
C GLY A 210 5.08 2.02 3.31
N CYS A 211 5.25 0.73 3.56
CA CYS A 211 6.51 0.13 3.98
C CYS A 211 7.24 -0.41 2.74
N MET A 212 8.43 0.11 2.45
CA MET A 212 9.28 -0.34 1.35
C MET A 212 10.74 0.03 1.64
N ASP A 213 11.67 -0.56 0.89
CA ASP A 213 13.05 -0.12 0.90
C ASP A 213 13.19 1.29 0.30
N HIS A 214 14.01 2.11 0.95
CA HIS A 214 14.23 3.52 0.59
C HIS A 214 15.55 3.75 -0.14
N ASP A 215 16.33 2.69 -0.35
CA ASP A 215 17.62 2.72 -1.02
C ASP A 215 17.80 1.50 -1.94
N GLU A 216 18.40 1.71 -3.11
CA GLU A 216 18.66 0.64 -4.09
C GLU A 216 19.66 -0.40 -3.56
N GLY A 217 20.52 -0.02 -2.61
CA GLY A 217 21.51 -0.87 -1.96
C GLY A 217 20.93 -1.87 -0.95
N CYS A 218 19.65 -1.76 -0.59
CA CYS A 218 19.06 -2.53 0.51
C CYS A 218 19.20 -4.04 0.38
N LYS A 219 19.03 -4.59 -0.83
CA LYS A 219 19.22 -6.03 -1.08
C LYS A 219 20.67 -6.47 -0.81
N GLY A 220 21.64 -5.65 -1.22
CA GLY A 220 23.06 -5.92 -1.01
C GLY A 220 23.45 -5.83 0.46
N TRP A 221 22.93 -4.82 1.17
CA TRP A 221 23.17 -4.64 2.60
C TRP A 221 22.52 -5.74 3.44
N ALA A 222 21.31 -6.18 3.09
CA ALA A 222 20.66 -7.32 3.73
C ALA A 222 21.45 -8.62 3.51
N PHE A 223 21.93 -8.88 2.29
CA PHE A 223 22.82 -10.02 2.01
C PHE A 223 24.13 -9.95 2.82
N ALA A 224 24.66 -8.74 3.03
CA ALA A 224 25.81 -8.48 3.89
C ALA A 224 25.48 -8.55 5.40
N LYS A 225 24.30 -9.05 5.77
CA LYS A 225 23.83 -9.24 7.16
C LYS A 225 23.69 -7.95 7.97
N LEU A 226 23.61 -6.80 7.31
CA LEU A 226 23.47 -5.51 8.00
C LEU A 226 22.14 -5.39 8.74
N CYS A 227 21.10 -6.15 8.38
CA CYS A 227 19.84 -6.17 9.12
C CYS A 227 20.04 -6.53 10.60
N SER A 228 20.96 -7.46 10.91
CA SER A 228 21.27 -7.85 12.29
C SER A 228 22.42 -7.05 12.89
N GLU A 229 23.38 -6.58 12.08
CA GLU A 229 24.54 -5.83 12.58
C GLU A 229 24.25 -4.34 12.80
N GLN A 230 23.33 -3.78 12.01
CA GLN A 230 22.94 -2.36 12.06
C GLN A 230 21.40 -2.21 11.99
N PRO A 231 20.66 -2.82 12.92
CA PRO A 231 19.19 -2.89 12.87
C PRO A 231 18.53 -1.51 12.87
N ALA A 232 19.06 -0.55 13.64
CA ALA A 232 18.52 0.81 13.65
C ALA A 232 18.60 1.51 12.29
N PHE A 233 19.69 1.34 11.55
CA PHE A 233 19.81 1.92 10.21
C PHE A 233 18.95 1.13 9.22
N MET A 234 19.13 -0.19 9.23
CA MET A 234 18.52 -1.07 8.24
C MET A 234 17.01 -1.16 8.37
N ASN A 235 16.42 -1.12 9.57
CA ASN A 235 14.96 -1.13 9.70
C ASN A 235 14.33 0.15 9.14
N ARG A 236 15.01 1.30 9.23
CA ARG A 236 14.46 2.57 8.74
C ARG A 236 14.71 2.80 7.26
N VAL A 237 15.83 2.27 6.73
CA VAL A 237 16.23 2.48 5.33
C VAL A 237 15.80 1.30 4.45
N CYS A 238 15.86 0.08 4.98
CA CYS A 238 15.65 -1.17 4.26
C CYS A 238 14.64 -2.11 4.97
N PRO A 239 13.47 -1.62 5.41
CA PRO A 239 12.54 -2.44 6.16
C PRO A 239 11.98 -3.63 5.38
N ALA A 240 11.89 -3.55 4.05
CA ALA A 240 11.40 -4.66 3.24
C ALA A 240 12.49 -5.74 3.11
N SER A 241 13.71 -5.34 2.76
CA SER A 241 14.86 -6.26 2.68
C SER A 241 15.21 -6.90 4.03
N CYS A 242 14.84 -6.28 5.16
CA CYS A 242 15.03 -6.82 6.50
C CYS A 242 13.80 -7.51 7.11
N GLY A 243 12.72 -7.69 6.34
CA GLY A 243 11.51 -8.40 6.81
C GLY A 243 10.59 -7.62 7.75
N ILE A 244 10.95 -6.39 8.15
CA ILE A 244 10.16 -5.53 9.03
C ILE A 244 8.78 -5.24 8.44
N CYS A 245 8.68 -5.03 7.12
CA CYS A 245 7.40 -4.78 6.47
C CYS A 245 6.42 -5.95 6.62
N SER A 246 6.92 -7.19 6.73
CA SER A 246 6.11 -8.39 6.97
C SER A 246 5.71 -8.54 8.44
N GLU A 247 6.53 -8.06 9.38
CA GLU A 247 6.31 -8.21 10.83
C GLU A 247 5.30 -7.22 11.40
N LEU A 248 5.03 -6.12 10.70
CA LEU A 248 4.03 -5.12 11.09
C LEU A 248 2.62 -5.70 11.26
N ASP A 249 2.37 -6.93 10.82
CA ASP A 249 1.08 -7.64 10.88
C ASP A 249 0.93 -8.68 12.00
N SER A 250 2.00 -8.93 12.74
CA SER A 250 1.95 -9.80 13.92
C SER A 250 1.30 -9.07 15.09
N LYS A 251 0.01 -9.35 15.34
CA LYS A 251 -0.65 -8.98 16.59
C LYS A 251 0.12 -9.57 17.78
N ASP A 252 0.32 -8.77 18.82
CA ASP A 252 0.14 -9.28 20.18
C ASP A 252 -1.11 -8.62 20.77
N GLU A 253 -2.13 -9.46 20.93
CA GLU A 253 -3.08 -9.32 22.02
C GLU A 253 -2.29 -9.52 23.32
N LEU A 254 -2.33 -8.53 24.22
CA LEU A 254 -2.26 -8.68 25.68
C LEU A 254 -2.71 -7.37 26.35
#